data_AF-A0A258J1P4-F1
#
_entry.id   AF-A0A258J1P4-F1
#
_cell.length_a   1.000
_cell.length_b   1.000
_cell.length_c   1.000
_cell.angle_alpha   90.00
_cell.angle_beta   90.00
_cell.angle_gamma   90.00
#
_symmetry.space_group_name_H-M   'P 1'
#
loop_
_entity.id
_entity.type
_entity.pdbx_description
1 polymer ?
#
loop_
_entity_poly.entity_id
_entity_poly.type
_entity_poly.pdbx_seq_one_letter_code
_entity_poly.pdbx_strand_id
1 'polypeptide(L)'
;MSAIDPTGPSYAYGKVAPVPGGERPLGRALTRGALGRCPQCGTGRMFSAYLKVRDACPVCDEEFHHHRADDAPPYAVIFVVGHIVVPLLVLVEEVFRPEVWVHLVTFLPLTLVLSLALLPVLKGALIALQWSRRMHGFDPNSPEREPRPSALPTAIQ
;
A
#
# COMPACT_ATOMS: atom_id res chain seq x y z
N MET A 1 41.94 -6.03 -7.88
CA MET A 1 40.82 -5.08 -8.06
C MET A 1 39.87 -5.68 -9.08
N SER A 2 38.87 -6.41 -8.58
CA SER A 2 37.90 -7.24 -9.31
C SER A 2 37.11 -6.39 -10.31
N ALA A 3 37.33 -6.57 -11.62
CA ALA A 3 36.55 -7.42 -12.52
C ALA A 3 35.06 -7.03 -12.56
N ILE A 4 34.73 -6.09 -13.44
CA ILE A 4 33.36 -5.88 -13.94
C ILE A 4 32.97 -7.16 -14.67
N ASP A 5 31.95 -7.86 -14.19
CA ASP A 5 31.38 -9.05 -14.81
C ASP A 5 30.73 -8.69 -16.16
N PRO A 6 31.25 -9.16 -17.31
CA PRO A 6 30.71 -8.85 -18.63
C PRO A 6 29.43 -9.63 -18.98
N THR A 7 28.91 -10.48 -18.08
CA THR A 7 27.71 -11.31 -18.33
C THR A 7 26.42 -10.77 -17.73
N GLY A 8 26.44 -9.57 -17.13
CA GLY A 8 25.22 -8.89 -16.73
C GLY A 8 24.32 -8.59 -17.94
N PRO A 9 23.00 -8.83 -17.86
CA PRO A 9 22.11 -8.47 -18.95
C PRO A 9 22.23 -6.97 -19.21
N SER A 10 22.70 -6.62 -20.41
CA SER A 10 22.70 -5.25 -20.94
C SER A 10 21.24 -4.77 -20.95
N TYR A 11 20.86 -3.97 -19.95
CA TYR A 11 19.59 -3.25 -19.95
C TYR A 11 19.64 -2.18 -21.04
N ALA A 12 19.47 -2.62 -22.28
CA ALA A 12 19.15 -1.75 -23.38
C ALA A 12 17.87 -1.02 -22.99
N TYR A 13 17.95 0.29 -22.77
CA TYR A 13 16.79 1.16 -22.65
C TYR A 13 16.12 1.25 -24.02
N GLY A 14 15.53 0.14 -24.45
CA GLY A 14 14.67 0.07 -25.62
C GLY A 14 13.46 0.94 -25.33
N LYS A 15 13.03 1.73 -26.32
CA LYS A 15 11.82 2.55 -26.24
C LYS A 15 10.67 1.69 -25.69
N VAL A 16 10.31 1.91 -24.43
CA VAL A 16 9.16 1.23 -23.80
C VAL A 16 7.95 1.65 -24.61
N ALA A 17 7.30 0.71 -25.29
CA ALA A 17 6.08 1.00 -26.03
C ALA A 17 5.06 1.58 -25.04
N PRO A 18 4.34 2.67 -25.40
CA PRO A 18 3.32 3.21 -24.52
C PRO A 18 2.29 2.12 -24.21
N VAL A 19 2.05 1.89 -22.91
CA VAL A 19 1.09 0.89 -22.44
C VAL A 19 -0.29 1.22 -23.05
N PRO A 20 -0.92 0.29 -23.79
CA PRO A 20 -2.22 0.54 -24.39
C PRO A 20 -3.28 0.77 -23.30
N GLY A 21 -4.07 1.83 -23.48
CA GLY A 21 -5.00 2.35 -22.47
C GLY A 21 -4.38 3.54 -21.72
N GLY A 22 -5.01 4.71 -21.79
CA GLY A 22 -4.51 5.97 -21.24
C GLY A 22 -4.21 5.96 -19.73
N GLU A 23 -4.08 7.15 -19.13
CA GLU A 23 -3.83 7.24 -17.68
C GLU A 23 -4.97 6.55 -16.89
N ARG A 24 -4.60 5.66 -15.97
CA ARG A 24 -5.56 4.99 -15.09
C ARG A 24 -6.21 6.06 -14.17
N PRO A 25 -7.53 6.00 -13.92
CA PRO A 25 -8.23 7.04 -13.15
C PRO A 25 -7.84 7.00 -11.66
N LEU A 26 -7.07 8.00 -11.23
CA LEU A 26 -6.49 8.07 -9.90
C LEU A 26 -7.50 8.13 -8.77
N GLY A 27 -8.48 9.05 -8.85
CA GLY A 27 -9.45 9.23 -7.76
C GLY A 27 -10.28 7.96 -7.52
N ARG A 28 -10.68 7.27 -8.59
CA ARG A 28 -11.42 6.01 -8.51
C ARG A 28 -10.55 4.88 -7.97
N ALA A 29 -9.28 4.82 -8.36
CA ALA A 29 -8.35 3.83 -7.83
C ALA A 29 -8.15 4.04 -6.33
N LEU A 30 -7.84 5.27 -5.89
CA LEU A 30 -7.59 5.62 -4.49
C LEU A 30 -8.78 5.30 -3.59
N THR A 31 -9.99 5.69 -4.01
CA THR A 31 -11.22 5.40 -3.24
C THR A 31 -11.48 3.90 -3.11
N ARG A 32 -11.32 3.12 -4.19
CA ARG A 32 -11.43 1.66 -4.15
C ARG A 32 -10.37 1.03 -3.25
N GLY A 33 -9.12 1.49 -3.37
CA GLY A 33 -8.00 1.04 -2.54
C GLY A 33 -8.23 1.32 -1.06
N ALA A 34 -8.66 2.53 -0.71
CA ALA A 34 -9.00 2.92 0.66
C ALA A 34 -10.11 2.05 1.27
N LEU A 35 -11.06 1.60 0.45
CA LEU A 35 -12.12 0.66 0.85
C LEU A 35 -11.67 -0.82 0.85
N GLY A 36 -10.39 -1.11 0.62
CA GLY A 36 -9.85 -2.47 0.54
C GLY A 36 -10.35 -3.27 -0.67
N ARG A 37 -10.77 -2.58 -1.73
CA ARG A 37 -11.27 -3.17 -2.98
C ARG A 37 -10.24 -3.05 -4.10
N CYS A 38 -10.30 -3.97 -5.05
CA CYS A 38 -9.47 -3.95 -6.25
C CYS A 38 -9.65 -2.62 -7.02
N PRO A 39 -8.58 -1.91 -7.37
CA PRO A 39 -8.67 -0.63 -8.09
C PRO A 39 -9.20 -0.80 -9.53
N GLN A 40 -8.95 -1.95 -10.17
CA GLN A 40 -9.42 -2.29 -11.51
C GLN A 40 -10.94 -2.59 -11.54
N CYS A 41 -11.39 -3.64 -10.85
CA CYS A 41 -12.80 -4.07 -10.89
C CYS A 41 -13.71 -3.41 -9.84
N GLY A 42 -13.18 -2.97 -8.70
CA GLY A 42 -13.95 -2.36 -7.60
C GLY A 42 -14.75 -3.34 -6.73
N THR A 43 -14.86 -4.60 -7.12
CA THR A 43 -15.68 -5.62 -6.41
C THR A 43 -14.83 -6.58 -5.58
N GLY A 44 -13.71 -7.05 -6.13
CA GLY A 44 -12.80 -7.99 -5.44
C GLY A 44 -12.18 -7.37 -4.18
N ARG A 45 -12.05 -8.18 -3.12
CA ARG A 45 -11.31 -7.78 -1.90
C ARG A 45 -9.81 -7.87 -2.15
N MET A 46 -9.08 -6.80 -1.85
CA MET A 46 -7.63 -6.74 -2.01
C MET A 46 -6.90 -7.48 -0.88
N PHE A 47 -7.42 -7.39 0.33
CA PHE A 47 -6.83 -8.00 1.51
C PHE A 47 -7.43 -9.40 1.79
N SER A 48 -6.57 -10.33 2.21
CA SER A 48 -6.96 -11.66 2.70
C SER A 48 -7.10 -11.71 4.23
N ALA A 49 -6.32 -10.90 4.93
CA ALA A 49 -6.38 -10.68 6.38
C ALA A 49 -6.28 -9.17 6.67
N TYR A 50 -5.95 -8.78 7.91
CA TYR A 50 -5.90 -7.37 8.30
C TYR A 50 -5.00 -6.50 7.40
N LEU A 51 -3.72 -6.89 7.19
CA LEU A 51 -2.78 -6.18 6.30
C LEU A 51 -2.18 -7.07 5.20
N LYS A 52 -2.60 -8.34 5.15
CA LYS A 52 -2.11 -9.31 4.17
C LYS A 52 -2.81 -9.09 2.83
N VAL A 53 -2.05 -8.65 1.83
CA VAL A 53 -2.53 -8.46 0.45
C VAL A 53 -2.61 -9.83 -0.23
N ARG A 54 -3.59 -10.02 -1.12
CA ARG A 54 -3.68 -11.22 -1.98
C ARG A 54 -2.73 -11.09 -3.16
N ASP A 55 -2.19 -12.18 -3.66
CA ASP A 55 -1.31 -12.14 -4.85
C ASP A 55 -2.05 -11.67 -6.12
N ALA A 56 -3.32 -12.04 -6.25
CA ALA A 56 -4.19 -11.63 -7.35
C ALA A 56 -5.63 -11.34 -6.90
N CYS A 57 -6.34 -10.53 -7.68
CA CYS A 57 -7.75 -10.24 -7.46
C CYS A 57 -8.63 -11.44 -7.80
N PRO A 58 -9.54 -11.90 -6.91
CA PRO A 58 -10.37 -13.09 -7.13
C PRO A 58 -11.48 -12.94 -8.20
N VAL A 59 -11.60 -11.77 -8.83
CA VAL A 59 -12.68 -11.43 -9.78
C VAL A 59 -12.12 -11.11 -11.16
N CYS A 60 -11.07 -10.30 -11.24
CA CYS A 60 -10.49 -9.86 -12.51
C CYS A 60 -9.04 -10.32 -12.72
N ASP A 61 -8.51 -11.17 -11.83
CA ASP A 61 -7.13 -11.70 -11.85
C ASP A 61 -6.02 -10.65 -11.93
N GLU A 62 -6.30 -9.42 -11.48
CA GLU A 62 -5.27 -8.37 -11.42
C GLU A 62 -4.20 -8.74 -10.38
N GLU A 63 -2.93 -8.71 -10.79
CA GLU A 63 -1.77 -9.08 -9.98
C GLU A 63 -1.42 -7.95 -8.99
N PHE A 64 -1.34 -8.28 -7.70
CA PHE A 64 -0.97 -7.35 -6.63
C PHE A 64 0.35 -7.70 -5.93
N HIS A 65 0.96 -8.87 -6.21
CA HIS A 65 2.20 -9.31 -5.58
C HIS A 65 3.38 -8.36 -5.80
N HIS A 66 3.31 -7.54 -6.85
CA HIS A 66 4.27 -6.48 -7.19
C HIS A 66 4.34 -5.33 -6.19
N HIS A 67 3.33 -5.16 -5.32
CA HIS A 67 3.30 -4.01 -4.42
C HIS A 67 4.51 -4.00 -3.46
N ARG A 68 5.12 -2.82 -3.33
CA ARG A 68 6.18 -2.53 -2.34
C ARG A 68 5.72 -1.35 -1.50
N ALA A 69 4.76 -1.59 -0.61
CA ALA A 69 4.04 -0.56 0.12
C ALA A 69 4.03 -0.80 1.63
N ASP A 70 5.09 -1.39 2.19
CA ASP A 70 5.10 -1.78 3.60
C ASP A 70 5.61 -0.68 4.55
N ASP A 71 6.52 0.21 4.11
CA ASP A 71 7.05 1.29 4.95
C ASP A 71 6.22 2.58 4.91
N ALA A 72 5.58 2.88 3.78
CA ALA A 72 4.82 4.12 3.60
C ALA A 72 3.52 4.23 4.44
N PRO A 73 2.72 3.15 4.64
CA PRO A 73 1.49 3.25 5.41
C PRO A 73 1.69 3.67 6.87
N PRO A 74 2.64 3.11 7.64
CA PRO A 74 2.90 3.56 9.02
C PRO A 74 3.22 5.06 9.13
N TYR A 75 4.06 5.61 8.24
CA TYR A 75 4.37 7.05 8.25
C TYR A 75 3.13 7.91 7.97
N ALA A 76 2.31 7.51 6.99
CA ALA A 76 1.06 8.21 6.69
C ALA A 76 0.07 8.13 7.87
N VAL A 77 -0.02 6.99 8.55
CA VAL A 77 -0.86 6.84 9.76
C VAL A 77 -0.40 7.78 10.85
N ILE A 78 0.89 7.79 11.20
CA ILE A 78 1.44 8.65 12.26
C ILE A 78 1.17 10.13 11.94
N PHE A 79 1.35 10.53 10.67
CA PHE A 79 1.05 11.89 10.24
C PHE A 79 -0.42 12.24 10.50
N VAL A 80 -1.37 11.43 10.02
CA VAL A 80 -2.80 11.72 10.18
C VAL A 80 -3.22 11.66 11.65
N VAL A 81 -2.80 10.62 12.38
CA VAL A 81 -3.16 10.45 13.79
C VAL A 81 -2.58 11.58 14.63
N GLY A 82 -1.33 11.98 14.41
CA GLY A 82 -0.71 13.10 15.10
C GLY A 82 -1.49 14.41 14.90
N HIS A 83 -1.94 14.69 13.67
CA HIS A 83 -2.73 15.89 13.36
C HIS A 83 -4.15 15.87 13.96
N ILE A 84 -4.65 14.73 14.41
CA ILE A 84 -5.95 14.62 15.07
C ILE A 84 -5.76 14.66 16.59
N VAL A 85 -4.88 13.81 17.11
CA VAL A 85 -4.68 13.59 18.55
C VAL A 85 -4.01 14.79 19.21
N VAL A 86 -2.97 15.38 18.59
CA VAL A 86 -2.22 16.48 19.22
C VAL A 86 -3.09 17.73 19.39
N PRO A 87 -3.83 18.22 18.37
CA PRO A 87 -4.71 19.38 18.57
C PRO A 87 -5.84 19.10 19.56
N LEU A 88 -6.39 17.88 19.55
CA LEU A 88 -7.42 17.48 20.51
C LEU A 88 -6.87 17.46 21.95
N LEU A 89 -5.65 16.97 22.13
CA LEU A 89 -4.98 16.96 23.43
C LEU A 89 -4.75 18.38 23.95
N VAL A 90 -4.21 19.27 23.10
CA VAL A 90 -4.01 20.68 23.47
C VAL A 90 -5.33 21.37 23.81
N LEU A 91 -6.39 21.13 23.03
CA LEU A 91 -7.70 21.70 23.28
C LEU A 91 -8.30 21.24 24.61
N VAL A 92 -8.19 19.94 24.92
CA VAL A 92 -8.68 19.38 26.18
C VAL A 92 -7.92 19.94 27.37
N GLU A 93 -6.60 20.09 27.25
CA GLU A 93 -5.78 20.70 28.28
C GLU A 93 -6.15 22.16 28.51
N GLU A 94 -6.31 22.97 27.46
CA GLU A 94 -6.66 24.39 27.61
C GLU A 94 -8.05 24.60 28.25
N VAL A 95 -9.03 23.76 27.93
CA VAL A 95 -10.42 23.93 28.38
C VAL A 95 -10.66 23.31 29.76
N PHE A 96 -10.17 22.10 29.99
CA PHE A 96 -10.53 21.31 31.17
C PHE A 96 -9.39 21.17 32.19
N ARG A 97 -8.12 21.36 31.77
CA ARG A 97 -6.91 21.07 32.56
C ARG A 97 -7.01 19.78 33.40
N PRO A 98 -7.37 18.64 32.78
CA PRO A 98 -7.53 17.43 33.55
C PRO A 98 -6.18 16.90 34.00
N GLU A 99 -6.20 16.12 35.07
CA GLU A 99 -5.01 15.44 35.57
C GLU A 99 -4.38 14.48 34.54
N VAL A 100 -3.08 14.22 34.69
CA VAL A 100 -2.27 13.51 33.69
C VAL A 100 -2.78 12.10 33.39
N TRP A 101 -3.34 11.40 34.38
CA TRP A 101 -3.85 10.04 34.15
C TRP A 101 -5.08 10.02 33.24
N VAL A 102 -5.92 11.05 33.28
CA VAL A 102 -7.09 11.18 32.39
C VAL A 102 -6.63 11.29 30.94
N HIS A 103 -5.56 12.05 30.70
CA HIS A 103 -4.94 12.13 29.38
C HIS A 103 -4.42 10.76 28.92
N LEU A 104 -3.71 10.06 29.81
CA LEU A 104 -3.14 8.76 29.49
C LEU A 104 -4.23 7.75 29.12
N VAL A 105 -5.27 7.65 29.94
CA VAL A 105 -6.39 6.69 29.76
C VAL A 105 -7.27 7.06 28.57
N THR A 106 -7.30 8.33 28.15
CA THR A 106 -8.13 8.75 27.01
C THR A 106 -7.36 8.69 25.69
N PHE A 107 -6.18 9.31 25.63
CA PHE A 107 -5.46 9.51 24.38
C PHE A 107 -4.63 8.30 23.95
N LEU A 108 -4.14 7.45 24.87
CA LEU A 108 -3.46 6.19 24.46
C LEU A 108 -4.41 5.25 23.70
N PRO A 109 -5.57 4.84 24.25
CA PRO A 109 -6.45 3.93 23.53
C PRO A 109 -7.02 4.59 22.28
N LEU A 110 -7.33 5.89 22.32
CA LEU A 110 -7.76 6.63 21.12
C LEU A 110 -6.72 6.55 20.00
N THR A 111 -5.46 6.84 20.31
CA THR A 111 -4.34 6.78 19.35
C THR A 111 -4.18 5.36 18.79
N LEU A 112 -4.26 4.34 19.65
CA LEU A 112 -4.15 2.94 19.26
C LEU A 112 -5.28 2.53 18.29
N VAL A 113 -6.53 2.84 18.66
CA VAL A 113 -7.72 2.52 17.84
C VAL A 113 -7.66 3.24 16.50
N LEU A 114 -7.33 4.53 16.48
CA LEU A 114 -7.19 5.30 15.24
C LEU A 114 -6.10 4.70 14.35
N SER A 115 -4.95 4.35 14.92
CA SER A 115 -3.83 3.78 14.17
C SER A 115 -4.23 2.46 13.51
N LEU A 116 -4.89 1.57 14.26
CA LEU A 116 -5.38 0.31 13.73
C LEU A 116 -6.50 0.48 12.68
N ALA A 117 -7.36 1.47 12.84
CA ALA A 117 -8.41 1.74 11.85
C ALA A 117 -7.84 2.29 10.53
N LEU A 118 -6.83 3.17 10.60
CA LEU A 118 -6.28 3.86 9.42
C LEU A 118 -5.27 3.02 8.63
N LEU A 119 -4.55 2.10 9.28
CA LEU A 119 -3.55 1.24 8.65
C LEU A 119 -4.05 0.52 7.38
N PRO A 120 -5.16 -0.25 7.39
CA PRO A 120 -5.63 -0.96 6.19
C PRO A 120 -6.12 0.01 5.09
N VAL A 121 -6.71 1.15 5.48
CA VAL A 121 -7.20 2.17 4.55
C VAL A 121 -6.04 2.79 3.79
N LEU A 122 -5.00 3.24 4.50
CA LEU A 122 -3.83 3.87 3.90
C LEU A 122 -3.00 2.87 3.10
N LYS A 123 -2.84 1.62 3.59
CA LYS A 123 -2.16 0.57 2.81
C LYS A 123 -2.87 0.32 1.48
N GLY A 124 -4.19 0.18 1.50
CA GLY A 124 -4.96 -0.09 0.28
C GLY A 124 -4.96 1.08 -0.70
N ALA A 125 -5.02 2.32 -0.19
CA ALA A 125 -4.92 3.53 -1.01
C ALA A 125 -3.54 3.65 -1.68
N LEU A 126 -2.46 3.34 -0.98
CA LEU A 126 -1.09 3.37 -1.53
C LEU A 126 -0.87 2.30 -2.60
N ILE A 127 -1.38 1.08 -2.41
CA ILE A 127 -1.33 0.03 -3.44
C ILE A 127 -2.10 0.49 -4.69
N ALA A 128 -3.30 1.07 -4.51
CA ALA A 128 -4.08 1.59 -5.63
C ALA A 128 -3.40 2.78 -6.34
N LEU A 129 -2.63 3.60 -5.61
CA LEU A 129 -1.80 4.66 -6.19
C LEU A 129 -0.67 4.07 -7.04
N GLN A 130 0.05 3.07 -6.51
CA GLN A 130 1.10 2.34 -7.24
C GLN A 130 0.54 1.70 -8.52
N TRP A 131 -0.61 1.05 -8.42
CA TRP A 131 -1.33 0.50 -9.55
C TRP A 131 -1.72 1.58 -10.57
N SER A 132 -2.30 2.70 -10.13
CA SER A 132 -2.75 3.76 -11.05
C SER A 132 -1.60 4.46 -11.76
N ARG A 133 -0.42 4.52 -11.13
CA ARG A 133 0.81 5.13 -11.68
C ARG A 133 1.78 4.13 -12.30
N ARG A 134 1.40 2.85 -12.40
CA ARG A 134 2.22 1.77 -12.98
C ARG A 134 3.60 1.65 -12.34
N MET A 135 3.71 1.93 -11.04
CA MET A 135 4.99 1.86 -10.31
C MET A 135 5.28 0.43 -9.85
N HIS A 136 6.53 0.10 -9.53
CA HIS A 136 6.92 -1.16 -8.85
C HIS A 136 6.40 -2.46 -9.50
N GLY A 137 6.44 -2.60 -10.83
CA GLY A 137 6.00 -3.83 -11.52
C GLY A 137 4.52 -3.85 -11.95
N PHE A 138 3.75 -2.81 -11.62
CA PHE A 138 2.39 -2.60 -12.16
C PHE A 138 2.37 -2.09 -13.61
N ASP A 139 3.55 -1.87 -14.22
CA ASP A 139 3.70 -1.62 -15.65
C ASP A 139 3.83 -2.95 -16.40
N PRO A 140 2.92 -3.27 -17.33
CA PRO A 140 3.01 -4.47 -18.15
C PRO A 140 4.32 -4.58 -18.95
N ASN A 141 4.99 -3.45 -19.22
CA ASN A 141 6.18 -3.35 -20.06
C ASN A 141 7.47 -3.17 -19.25
N SER A 142 7.44 -3.14 -17.90
CA SER A 142 8.67 -2.96 -17.12
C SER A 142 9.53 -4.22 -17.12
N PRO A 143 10.86 -4.11 -17.34
CA PRO A 143 11.76 -5.25 -17.23
C PRO A 143 11.88 -5.80 -15.79
N GLU A 144 11.58 -4.99 -14.77
CA GLU A 144 11.46 -5.42 -13.36
C GLU A 144 10.18 -6.22 -13.04
N ARG A 145 9.30 -6.52 -14.02
CA ARG A 145 8.05 -7.24 -13.74
C ARG A 145 8.35 -8.68 -13.30
N GLU A 146 8.22 -8.94 -12.01
CA GLU A 146 8.44 -10.28 -11.46
C GLU A 146 7.30 -11.24 -11.86
N PRO A 147 7.60 -12.41 -12.45
CA PRO A 147 6.58 -13.40 -12.76
C PRO A 147 5.76 -13.71 -11.52
N ARG A 148 4.45 -13.93 -11.69
CA ARG A 148 3.59 -14.43 -10.62
C ARG A 148 4.30 -15.62 -9.97
N PRO A 149 4.48 -15.66 -8.63
CA PRO A 149 5.06 -16.81 -7.98
C PRO A 149 4.32 -18.05 -8.45
N SER A 150 5.01 -18.94 -9.18
CA SER A 150 4.40 -20.21 -9.53
C SER A 150 4.11 -20.91 -8.21
N ALA A 151 2.90 -21.44 -8.05
CA ALA A 151 2.68 -22.41 -6.99
C ALA A 151 3.63 -23.57 -7.30
N LEU A 152 4.82 -23.55 -6.69
CA LEU A 152 5.80 -24.60 -6.88
C LEU A 152 5.11 -25.92 -6.56
N PRO A 153 5.15 -26.91 -7.46
CA PRO A 153 4.58 -28.21 -7.19
C PRO A 153 5.24 -28.79 -5.95
N THR A 154 4.43 -29.50 -5.17
CA THR A 154 4.85 -30.50 -4.19
C THR A 154 5.97 -31.37 -4.78
N ALA A 155 7.23 -31.02 -4.55
CA ALA A 155 8.39 -31.82 -4.88
C ALA A 155 9.18 -32.10 -3.59
N ILE A 156 8.53 -32.86 -2.72
CA ILE A 156 9.20 -33.96 -2.04
C ILE A 156 9.07 -35.15 -3.00
N GLN A 157 10.10 -35.37 -3.81
CA GLN A 157 10.46 -36.67 -4.39
C GLN A 157 11.97 -36.66 -4.66
#